data_AF-A0ABD6H5N6-F1
#
_entry.id   AF-A0ABD6H5N6-F1
#
_cell.length_a   1.000
_cell.length_b   1.000
_cell.length_c   1.000
_cell.angle_alpha   90.00
_cell.angle_beta   90.00
_cell.angle_gamma   90.00
#
_symmetry.space_group_name_H-M   'P 1'
#
loop_
_entity.id
_entity.type
_entity.pdbx_description
1 polymer ?
#
loop_
_entity_poly.entity_id
_entity_poly.type
_entity_poly.pdbx_seq_one_letter_code
_entity_poly.pdbx_strand_id
1 'polypeptide(L)' 'MKQTDDKLIIRLPDGLREIIKRVAAENERTMNAEVVYHLKRAYSDENEKSGKKAS' A
#
# COMPACT_ATOMS: atom_id res chain seq x y z
N MET A 1 13.01 19.75 11.63
CA MET A 1 13.50 18.81 10.58
C MET A 1 12.29 18.34 9.78
N LYS A 2 12.21 18.69 8.49
CA LYS A 2 11.16 18.15 7.60
C LYS A 2 11.59 16.73 7.23
N GLN A 3 10.84 15.72 7.68
CA GLN A 3 10.95 14.39 7.09
C GLN A 3 10.50 14.53 5.63
N THR A 4 11.45 14.49 4.71
CA THR A 4 11.18 14.51 3.27
C THR A 4 10.88 13.08 2.84
N ASP A 5 9.68 12.61 3.18
CA ASP A 5 9.17 11.39 2.57
C ASP A 5 9.01 11.62 1.06
N ASP A 6 9.48 10.66 0.26
CA ASP A 6 9.32 10.68 -1.19
C ASP A 6 7.82 10.58 -1.54
N LYS A 7 7.38 11.37 -2.52
CA LYS A 7 5.96 11.50 -2.86
C LYS A 7 5.69 10.90 -4.22
N LEU A 8 4.90 9.84 -4.25
CA LEU A 8 4.42 9.21 -5.47
C LEU A 8 3.05 9.76 -5.88
N ILE A 9 2.95 10.34 -7.06
CA ILE A 9 1.67 10.79 -7.65
C ILE A 9 1.14 9.68 -8.55
N ILE A 10 -0.01 9.11 -8.18
CA ILE A 10 -0.64 7.98 -8.89
C ILE A 10 -1.94 8.44 -9.55
N ARG A 11 -2.15 8.06 -10.82
CA ARG A 11 -3.44 8.19 -11.48
C ARG A 11 -4.29 6.98 -11.13
N LEU A 12 -5.40 7.21 -10.44
CA LEU A 12 -6.34 6.17 -10.07
C LEU A 12 -7.45 6.07 -11.14
N PRO A 13 -7.86 4.85 -11.55
CA PRO A 13 -9.06 4.66 -12.35
C PRO A 13 -10.30 5.10 -11.57
N ASP A 14 -11.39 5.32 -12.31
CA ASP A 14 -12.67 5.76 -11.75
C ASP A 14 -13.16 4.83 -10.63
N GLY A 15 -13.72 5.42 -9.57
CA GLY A 15 -14.21 4.69 -8.40
C GLY A 15 -13.15 4.13 -7.45
N LEU A 16 -11.90 3.88 -7.89
CA LEU A 16 -10.88 3.24 -7.04
C LEU A 16 -10.50 4.10 -5.83
N ARG A 17 -10.50 5.42 -5.98
CA ARG A 17 -10.23 6.35 -4.87
C ARG A 17 -11.25 6.21 -3.74
N GLU A 18 -12.53 6.08 -4.08
CA GLU A 18 -13.61 5.95 -3.10
C GLU A 18 -13.53 4.60 -2.39
N ILE A 19 -13.14 3.55 -3.11
CA ILE A 19 -12.86 2.23 -2.52
C ILE A 19 -11.74 2.34 -1.48
N ILE A 20 -10.59 2.94 -1.83
CA ILE A 20 -9.46 3.11 -0.91
C ILE A 20 -9.89 3.93 0.32
N LYS A 21 -10.65 5.01 0.12
CA LYS A 21 -11.13 5.86 1.21
C LYS A 21 -12.02 5.08 2.19
N ARG A 22 -12.95 4.27 1.67
CA ARG A 22 -13.84 3.44 2.48
C ARG A 22 -13.06 2.41 3.29
N VAL A 23 -12.17 1.65 2.63
CA VAL A 23 -11.39 0.59 3.28
C VAL A 23 -10.46 1.17 4.34
N ALA A 24 -9.82 2.32 4.05
CA ALA A 24 -9.00 3.01 5.03
C ALA A 24 -9.79 3.44 6.28
N ALA A 25 -11.03 3.92 6.10
CA ALA A 25 -11.91 4.28 7.22
C ALA A 25 -12.33 3.05 8.05
N GLU A 26 -12.65 1.93 7.39
CA GLU A 26 -12.98 0.66 8.06
C GLU A 26 -11.80 0.11 8.88
N ASN A 27 -10.56 0.38 8.44
CA ASN A 27 -9.32 -0.06 9.10
C ASN A 27 -8.71 0.99 10.04
N GLU A 28 -9.41 2.10 10.32
CA GLU A 28 -8.94 3.21 11.17
C GLU A 28 -7.57 3.78 10.72
N ARG A 29 -7.35 3.83 9.40
CA ARG A 29 -6.12 4.30 8.76
C ARG A 29 -6.38 5.51 7.88
N THR A 30 -5.32 6.29 7.64
CA THR A 30 -5.34 7.26 6.54
C THR A 30 -5.27 6.53 5.20
N MET A 31 -5.78 7.15 4.13
CA MET A 31 -5.64 6.59 2.78
C MET A 31 -4.19 6.29 2.42
N ASN A 32 -3.25 7.15 2.81
CA ASN A 32 -1.83 6.93 2.56
C ASN A 32 -1.31 5.69 3.30
N ALA A 33 -1.67 5.55 4.58
CA ALA A 33 -1.28 4.38 5.37
C ALA A 33 -1.85 3.09 4.77
N GLU A 34 -3.06 3.14 4.22
CA GLU A 34 -3.67 1.98 3.59
C GLU A 34 -3.00 1.59 2.27
N VAL A 35 -2.73 2.56 1.39
CA VAL A 35 -1.97 2.30 0.16
C VAL A 35 -0.60 1.70 0.49
N VAL A 36 0.13 2.27 1.47
CA VAL A 36 1.42 1.76 1.92
C VAL A 36 1.30 0.35 2.50
N TYR A 37 0.26 0.05 3.28
CA TYR A 37 0.02 -1.29 3.82
C TYR A 37 -0.16 -2.33 2.71
N HIS A 38 -0.98 -2.02 1.69
CA HIS A 38 -1.18 -2.92 0.55
C HIS A 38 0.08 -3.08 -0.30
N LEU A 39 0.83 -1.99 -0.55
CA LEU A 39 2.11 -2.06 -1.27
C LEU A 39 3.12 -2.92 -0.50
N LYS A 40 3.28 -2.70 0.80
CA LYS A 40 4.16 -3.52 1.64
C LYS A 40 3.76 -4.99 1.58
N ARG A 41 2.47 -5.30 1.73
CA ARG A 41 1.97 -6.68 1.66
C ARG A 41 2.24 -7.32 0.30
N ALA A 42 2.01 -6.60 -0.80
CA ALA A 42 2.25 -7.10 -2.14
C ALA A 42 3.73 -7.45 -2.35
N TYR A 43 4.66 -6.56 -1.98
CA TYR A 43 6.09 -6.80 -2.14
C TYR A 43 6.71 -7.74 -1.09
N SER A 44 6.14 -7.81 0.12
CA SER A 44 6.58 -8.78 1.14
C SER A 44 6.25 -10.21 0.74
N ASP A 45 5.09 -10.44 0.11
CA ASP A 45 4.70 -11.76 -0.41
C ASP A 45 5.59 -12.20 -1.59
N GLU A 46 6.07 -11.25 -2.41
CA GLU A 46 7.05 -11.54 -3.47
C GLU A 46 8.43 -11.96 -2.92
N ASN A 47 8.85 -11.40 -1.78
CA ASN A 47 10.09 -11.78 -1.11
C ASN A 47 10.00 -13.16 -0.40
N GLU A 48 8.83 -13.54 0.12
CA GLU A 48 8.65 -14.87 0.73
C GLU A 48 8.49 -15.98 -0.32
N LYS A 49 7.91 -15.70 -1.49
CA LYS A 49 7.80 -16.68 -2.58
C LYS A 49 9.11 -16.96 -3.30
N SER A 50 10.06 -16.02 -3.29
CA SER A 50 11.39 -16.20 -3.85
C SER A 50 12.37 -16.91 -2.89
N GLY A 51 12.07 -16.95 -1.58
CA GLY A 51 12.87 -17.67 -0.57
C GLY A 51 12.47 -19.13 -0.27
N LYS A 52 11.32 -19.62 -0.77
CA LYS A 52 10.81 -20.99 -0.50
C LYS A 52 11.02 -22.01 -1.64
N LYS A 53 12.10 -21.87 -2.42
CA LYS A 53 12.65 -22.92 -3.28
C LYS A 53 14.14 -23.18 -2.99
N ALA A 54 14.48 -23.41 -1.73
CA ALA A 54 15.76 -24.02 -1.36
C ALA A 54 15.69 -24.58 0.07
N SER A 55 14.99 -25.70 0.26
CA SER A 55 15.22 -26.67 1.34
C SER A 55 14.55 -27.97 0.97
#